data_AF-A0A8T1A8U2-F1
#
_entry.id   AF-A0A8T1A8U2-F1
#
_cell.length_a   1.000
_cell.length_b   1.000
_cell.length_c   1.000
_cell.angle_alpha   90.00
_cell.angle_beta   90.00
_cell.angle_gamma   90.00
#
_symmetry.space_group_name_H-M   'P 1'
#
loop_
_entity.id
_entity.type
_entity.pdbx_description
1 polymer ?
#
loop_
_entity_poly.entity_id
_entity_poly.type
_entity_poly.pdbx_seq_one_letter_code
_entity_poly.pdbx_strand_id
1 'polypeptide(L)'
;MSEVWGYWADPIQLYLHPAERVDVQDLIKTDNEQFNKVLTVFSVLCDEISELKVTVEDNFYPALIMFGQARHGEEGEVKGGEDEVHIGRMLAFFQDISNFVNRCNAITINMIHQLASLYQSFQKLWKSTFKLVHLHPVFDALASLLEVIITIDAIVIDNPNIITSWDKYKRMMQYVRSDPPRYNVTVEKVKQFERLLVSLDQTIMSAQVFQSCIEQDFE
;
A
#
# COMPACT_ATOMS: atom_id res chain seq x y z
N MET A 1 11.94 37.68 32.07
CA MET A 1 10.97 37.59 30.97
C MET A 1 10.58 36.14 30.83
N SER A 2 9.45 35.78 31.43
CA SER A 2 8.84 34.46 31.38
C SER A 2 7.62 34.63 30.50
N GLU A 3 7.70 34.20 29.24
CA GLU A 3 6.49 34.04 28.43
C GLU A 3 5.83 32.74 28.86
N VAL A 4 4.77 32.95 29.63
CA VAL A 4 3.79 31.99 30.07
C VAL A 4 3.15 31.39 28.83
N TRP A 5 3.42 30.11 28.58
CA TRP A 5 2.59 29.26 27.72
C TRP A 5 1.18 29.24 28.33
N GLY A 6 0.35 30.21 27.94
CA GLY A 6 -1.03 30.28 28.38
C GLY A 6 -1.82 29.14 27.76
N TYR A 7 -2.71 28.52 28.54
CA TYR A 7 -3.74 27.57 28.07
C TYR A 7 -4.63 28.10 26.93
N TRP A 8 -4.44 29.36 26.52
CA TRP A 8 -5.10 30.04 25.39
C TRP A 8 -4.31 29.95 24.08
N ALA A 9 -3.08 29.43 24.11
CA ALA A 9 -2.15 29.40 22.98
C ALA A 9 -2.13 28.07 22.22
N ASP A 10 -3.07 27.16 22.52
CA ASP A 10 -3.28 25.96 21.71
C ASP A 10 -4.40 26.26 20.69
N PRO A 11 -4.07 26.58 19.43
CA PRO A 11 -5.09 26.74 18.42
C PRO A 11 -5.84 25.42 18.25
N ILE A 12 -7.14 25.41 18.52
CA ILE A 12 -8.00 24.27 18.22
C ILE A 12 -8.03 24.12 16.69
N GLN A 13 -7.22 23.21 16.16
CA GLN A 13 -7.22 22.87 14.76
C GLN A 13 -8.41 21.93 14.49
N LEU A 14 -9.51 22.51 13.99
CA LEU A 14 -10.66 21.75 13.53
C LEU A 14 -10.36 21.21 12.12
N TYR A 15 -10.01 19.93 12.04
CA TYR A 15 -9.99 19.20 10.77
C TYR A 15 -11.42 18.88 10.35
N LEU A 16 -12.03 19.80 9.60
CA LEU A 16 -13.32 19.59 8.96
C LEU A 16 -13.09 18.77 7.68
N HIS A 17 -13.00 17.45 7.81
CA HIS A 17 -13.15 16.59 6.64
C HIS A 17 -14.57 16.76 6.08
N PRO A 18 -14.75 16.98 4.78
CA PRO A 18 -16.07 16.93 4.16
C PRO A 18 -16.69 15.56 4.44
N ALA A 19 -17.67 15.52 5.34
CA ALA A 19 -18.42 14.30 5.64
C ALA A 19 -19.67 14.29 4.74
N GLU A 20 -19.53 13.81 3.51
CA GLU A 20 -20.64 13.65 2.60
C GLU A 20 -21.46 12.41 3.02
N ARG A 21 -22.63 12.64 3.62
CA ARG A 21 -23.56 11.56 4.04
C ARG A 21 -24.46 11.08 2.91
N VAL A 22 -24.00 11.19 1.67
CA VAL A 22 -24.76 10.88 0.46
C VAL A 22 -24.04 9.74 -0.25
N ASP A 23 -24.75 8.66 -0.55
CA ASP A 23 -24.19 7.53 -1.28
C ASP A 23 -23.82 7.97 -2.72
N VAL A 24 -22.76 7.39 -3.28
CA VAL A 24 -22.32 7.64 -4.66
C VAL A 24 -23.47 7.46 -5.67
N GLN A 25 -24.37 6.50 -5.41
CA GLN A 25 -25.55 6.25 -6.24
C GLN A 25 -26.56 7.40 -6.24
N ASP A 26 -26.60 8.17 -5.15
CA ASP A 26 -27.48 9.32 -5.02
C ASP A 26 -26.94 10.58 -5.71
N LEU A 27 -25.62 10.64 -5.91
CA LEU A 27 -24.93 11.71 -6.63
C LEU A 27 -25.01 11.55 -8.15
N ILE A 28 -25.10 10.30 -8.65
CA ILE A 28 -25.10 9.98 -10.08
C ILE A 28 -26.54 9.74 -10.56
N LYS A 29 -27.25 10.82 -10.88
CA LYS A 29 -28.63 10.79 -11.38
C LYS A 29 -28.75 11.42 -12.76
N THR A 30 -28.70 10.58 -13.79
CA THR A 30 -29.02 10.96 -15.17
C THR A 30 -30.11 10.06 -15.76
N ASP A 31 -30.74 10.47 -16.86
CA ASP A 31 -31.76 9.66 -17.57
C ASP A 31 -31.18 8.39 -18.21
N ASN A 32 -29.86 8.25 -18.29
CA ASN A 32 -29.19 7.10 -18.87
C ASN A 32 -28.73 6.14 -17.78
N GLU A 33 -29.50 5.06 -17.56
CA GLU A 33 -29.18 4.06 -16.54
C GLU A 33 -27.83 3.37 -16.76
N GLN A 34 -27.45 3.08 -18.02
CA GLN A 34 -26.16 2.44 -18.30
C GLN A 34 -25.00 3.39 -18.01
N PHE A 35 -25.16 4.69 -18.28
CA PHE A 35 -24.19 5.70 -17.91
C PHE A 35 -24.01 5.77 -16.39
N ASN A 36 -25.13 5.81 -15.64
CA ASN A 36 -25.08 5.86 -14.17
C ASN A 36 -24.35 4.65 -13.59
N LYS A 37 -24.60 3.44 -14.13
CA LYS A 37 -23.91 2.21 -13.69
C LYS A 37 -22.40 2.27 -13.89
N VAL A 38 -21.97 2.67 -15.09
CA VAL A 38 -20.53 2.78 -15.42
C VAL A 38 -19.85 3.83 -14.54
N LEU A 39 -20.47 5.01 -14.38
CA LEU A 39 -19.91 6.04 -13.51
C LEU A 39 -19.87 5.60 -12.04
N THR A 40 -20.89 4.90 -11.55
CA THR A 40 -20.90 4.41 -10.16
C THR A 40 -19.70 3.49 -9.91
N VAL A 41 -19.40 2.58 -10.83
CA VAL A 41 -18.24 1.69 -10.71
C VAL A 41 -16.94 2.49 -10.66
N PHE A 42 -16.75 3.44 -11.58
CA PHE A 42 -15.54 4.26 -11.59
C PHE A 42 -15.43 5.15 -10.35
N SER A 43 -16.52 5.77 -9.90
CA SER A 43 -16.53 6.59 -8.70
C SER A 43 -16.14 5.80 -7.46
N VAL A 44 -16.65 4.57 -7.29
CA VAL A 44 -16.26 3.69 -6.18
C VAL A 44 -14.77 3.32 -6.26
N LEU A 45 -14.25 3.02 -7.45
CA LEU A 45 -12.83 2.72 -7.62
C LEU A 45 -11.92 3.93 -7.33
N CYS A 46 -12.33 5.14 -7.75
CA CYS A 46 -11.58 6.36 -7.48
C CYS A 46 -11.57 6.71 -5.99
N ASP A 47 -12.71 6.53 -5.32
CA ASP A 47 -12.85 6.74 -3.88
C ASP A 47 -11.95 5.78 -3.10
N GLU A 48 -11.99 4.49 -3.46
CA GLU A 48 -11.13 3.49 -2.85
C GLU A 48 -9.64 3.80 -3.02
N ILE A 49 -9.21 4.28 -4.20
CA ILE A 49 -7.82 4.70 -4.41
C ILE A 49 -7.45 5.88 -3.50
N SER A 50 -8.38 6.80 -3.29
CA SER A 50 -8.18 7.96 -2.41
C SER A 50 -7.98 7.51 -0.96
N GLU A 51 -8.77 6.55 -0.49
CA GLU A 51 -8.60 5.94 0.85
C GLU A 51 -7.28 5.19 0.99
N LEU A 52 -6.87 4.43 -0.03
CA LEU A 52 -5.59 3.72 -0.04
C LEU A 52 -4.41 4.70 0.01
N LYS A 53 -4.49 5.82 -0.70
CA LYS A 53 -3.48 6.88 -0.69
C LYS A 53 -3.33 7.50 0.72
N VAL A 54 -4.44 7.83 1.38
CA VAL A 54 -4.40 8.34 2.76
C VAL A 54 -3.81 7.29 3.71
N THR A 55 -4.23 6.02 3.57
CA THR A 55 -3.76 4.93 4.43
C THR A 55 -2.25 4.73 4.36
N VAL A 56 -1.67 4.73 3.15
CA VAL A 56 -0.22 4.53 2.97
C VAL A 56 0.58 5.74 3.45
N GLU A 57 0.09 6.95 3.22
CA GLU A 57 0.76 8.21 3.60
C GLU A 57 0.82 8.36 5.12
N ASP A 58 -0.26 8.01 5.83
CA ASP A 58 -0.34 8.18 7.28
C ASP A 58 0.33 7.04 8.05
N ASN A 59 0.30 5.80 7.52
CA ASN A 59 0.70 4.62 8.29
C ASN A 59 1.97 3.95 7.79
N PHE A 60 2.14 3.81 6.47
CA PHE A 60 3.19 2.96 5.90
C PHE A 60 4.46 3.74 5.56
N TYR A 61 4.35 4.90 4.88
CA TYR A 61 5.54 5.70 4.55
C TYR A 61 6.35 6.13 5.78
N PRO A 62 5.74 6.69 6.85
CA PRO A 62 6.51 7.15 8.00
C PRO A 62 7.24 5.98 8.68
N ALA A 63 6.58 4.83 8.80
CA ALA A 63 7.14 3.64 9.44
C ALA A 63 8.29 3.01 8.62
N LEU A 64 8.18 2.98 7.29
CA LEU A 64 9.25 2.51 6.41
C LEU A 64 10.46 3.45 6.41
N ILE A 65 10.23 4.77 6.37
CA ILE A 65 11.30 5.78 6.40
C ILE A 65 12.05 5.75 7.74
N MET A 66 11.33 5.62 8.85
CA MET A 66 11.92 5.59 10.20
C MET A 66 12.56 4.24 10.56
N PHE A 67 12.42 3.21 9.72
CA PHE A 67 12.98 1.91 10.01
C PHE A 67 14.52 1.96 10.15
N GLY A 68 15.03 1.43 11.26
CA GLY A 68 16.47 1.38 11.53
C GLY A 68 17.12 2.72 11.89
N GLN A 69 16.35 3.80 12.04
CA GLN A 69 16.87 5.06 12.55
C GLN A 69 17.18 4.93 14.05
N ALA A 70 18.40 5.32 14.44
CA ALA A 70 18.80 5.31 15.85
C ALA A 70 17.92 6.27 16.66
N ARG A 71 17.52 5.86 17.88
CA ARG A 71 16.82 6.78 18.78
C ARG A 71 17.75 7.94 19.11
N HIS A 72 17.22 9.16 19.06
CA HIS A 72 18.00 10.35 19.36
C HIS A 72 18.61 10.24 20.76
N GLY A 73 19.95 10.17 20.84
CA GLY A 73 20.72 10.03 22.08
C GLY A 73 21.27 8.64 22.38
N GLU A 74 21.03 7.63 21.53
CA GLU A 74 21.71 6.33 21.63
C GLU A 74 23.04 6.36 20.84
N GLU A 75 24.11 6.80 21.51
CA GLU A 75 25.49 6.62 21.04
C GLU A 75 26.03 5.29 21.57
N GLY A 76 25.94 4.22 20.78
CA GLY A 76 26.49 2.92 21.10
C GLY A 76 26.54 1.99 19.88
N GLU A 77 27.49 1.06 19.86
CA GLU A 77 27.48 -0.02 18.87
C GLU A 77 26.20 -0.85 19.03
N VAL A 78 25.41 -0.96 17.97
CA VAL A 78 24.22 -1.82 17.90
C VAL A 78 24.63 -3.24 18.30
N LYS A 79 23.97 -3.81 19.31
CA LYS A 79 24.32 -5.16 19.75
C LYS A 79 23.94 -6.16 18.66
N GLY A 80 24.81 -7.15 18.43
CA GLY A 80 24.50 -8.23 17.49
C GLY A 80 23.18 -8.92 17.87
N GLY A 81 22.27 -9.07 16.91
CA GLY A 81 20.94 -9.63 17.12
C GLY A 81 19.80 -8.60 17.23
N GLU A 82 20.10 -7.31 17.42
CA GLU A 82 19.05 -6.28 17.55
C GLU A 82 18.29 -6.08 16.23
N ASP A 83 18.98 -6.04 15.09
CA ASP A 83 18.37 -5.90 13.76
C ASP A 83 17.38 -7.03 13.46
N GLU A 84 17.75 -8.28 13.79
CA GLU A 84 16.90 -9.45 13.62
C GLU A 84 15.65 -9.37 14.50
N VAL A 85 15.78 -8.86 15.72
CA VAL A 85 14.63 -8.65 16.63
C VAL A 85 13.73 -7.52 16.12
N HIS A 86 14.32 -6.41 15.65
CA HIS A 86 13.57 -5.26 15.14
C HIS A 86 12.71 -5.65 13.93
N ILE A 87 13.32 -6.29 12.93
CA ILE A 87 12.57 -6.70 11.74
C ILE A 87 11.59 -7.84 12.04
N GLY A 88 11.96 -8.76 12.95
CA GLY A 88 11.08 -9.82 13.42
C GLY A 88 9.79 -9.29 14.07
N ARG A 89 9.87 -8.17 14.80
CA ARG A 89 8.71 -7.50 15.40
C ARG A 89 7.87 -6.75 14.36
N MET A 90 8.46 -6.31 13.27
CA MET A 90 7.77 -5.60 12.18
C MET A 90 7.23 -6.53 11.09
N LEU A 91 7.34 -7.86 11.23
CA LEU A 91 6.82 -8.79 10.23
C LEU A 91 5.32 -8.65 9.97
N ALA A 92 4.52 -8.39 11.01
CA ALA A 92 3.09 -8.14 10.83
C ALA A 92 2.85 -6.88 9.97
N PHE A 93 3.64 -5.84 10.20
CA PHE A 93 3.59 -4.61 9.41
C PHE A 93 3.97 -4.84 7.94
N PHE A 94 5.04 -5.60 7.66
CA PHE A 94 5.38 -5.97 6.27
C PHE A 94 4.30 -6.86 5.63
N GLN A 95 3.63 -7.71 6.40
CA GLN A 95 2.49 -8.48 5.91
C GLN A 95 1.30 -7.58 5.55
N ASP A 96 1.03 -6.55 6.34
CA ASP A 96 -0.03 -5.58 6.06
C ASP A 96 0.27 -4.79 4.78
N ILE A 97 1.53 -4.37 4.57
CA ILE A 97 1.96 -3.75 3.31
C ILE A 97 1.78 -4.73 2.14
N SER A 98 2.09 -6.02 2.31
CA SER A 98 1.96 -7.01 1.25
C SER A 98 0.49 -7.20 0.86
N ASN A 99 -0.41 -7.21 1.85
CA ASN A 99 -1.85 -7.24 1.63
C ASN A 99 -2.34 -5.97 0.93
N PHE A 100 -1.82 -4.80 1.32
CA PHE A 100 -2.11 -3.52 0.67
C PHE A 100 -1.70 -3.52 -0.80
N VAL A 101 -0.47 -3.96 -1.11
CA VAL A 101 0.02 -4.11 -2.49
C VAL A 101 -0.90 -5.02 -3.31
N ASN A 102 -1.31 -6.15 -2.76
CA ASN A 102 -2.24 -7.05 -3.44
C ASN A 102 -3.59 -6.38 -3.72
N ARG A 103 -4.08 -5.52 -2.81
CA ARG A 103 -5.30 -4.73 -3.03
C ARG A 103 -5.12 -3.71 -4.15
N CYS A 104 -4.02 -2.97 -4.16
CA CYS A 104 -3.68 -2.03 -5.24
C CYS A 104 -3.64 -2.73 -6.59
N ASN A 105 -2.97 -3.88 -6.68
CA ASN A 105 -2.91 -4.70 -7.88
C ASN A 105 -4.29 -5.11 -8.40
N ALA A 106 -5.17 -5.59 -7.51
CA ALA A 106 -6.54 -5.97 -7.87
C ALA A 106 -7.37 -4.78 -8.40
N ILE A 107 -7.20 -3.59 -7.81
CA ILE A 107 -7.87 -2.37 -8.27
C ILE A 107 -7.34 -1.93 -9.63
N THR A 108 -6.01 -1.99 -9.85
CA THR A 108 -5.39 -1.69 -11.14
C THR A 108 -5.97 -2.57 -12.25
N ILE A 109 -6.04 -3.90 -12.03
CA ILE A 109 -6.65 -4.84 -12.98
C ILE A 109 -8.09 -4.45 -13.27
N ASN A 110 -8.91 -4.26 -12.23
CA ASN A 110 -10.32 -3.94 -12.40
C ASN A 110 -10.49 -2.63 -13.19
N MET A 111 -9.74 -1.59 -12.85
CA MET A 111 -9.83 -0.30 -13.53
C MET A 111 -9.42 -0.38 -15.01
N ILE A 112 -8.35 -1.12 -15.31
CA ILE A 112 -7.91 -1.36 -16.69
C ILE A 112 -8.95 -2.19 -17.46
N HIS A 113 -9.54 -3.23 -16.86
CA HIS A 113 -10.60 -4.02 -17.48
C HIS A 113 -11.85 -3.20 -17.77
N GLN A 114 -12.30 -2.34 -16.83
CA GLN A 114 -13.44 -1.45 -17.08
C GLN A 114 -13.15 -0.45 -18.19
N LEU A 115 -11.94 0.15 -18.21
CA LEU A 115 -11.53 1.08 -19.26
C LEU A 115 -11.42 0.37 -20.63
N ALA A 116 -10.80 -0.80 -20.68
CA ALA A 116 -10.66 -1.59 -21.90
C ALA A 116 -12.03 -2.00 -22.45
N SER A 117 -12.95 -2.44 -21.61
CA SER A 117 -14.32 -2.77 -21.98
C SER A 117 -15.10 -1.55 -22.49
N LEU A 118 -14.80 -0.36 -21.98
CA LEU A 118 -15.50 0.86 -22.39
C LEU A 118 -14.97 1.46 -23.69
N TYR A 119 -13.65 1.50 -23.89
CA TYR A 119 -13.00 2.21 -25.01
C TYR A 119 -12.89 1.39 -26.30
N GLN A 120 -13.43 0.17 -26.33
CA GLN A 120 -13.45 -0.66 -27.53
C GLN A 120 -14.40 -0.09 -28.60
N SER A 121 -13.86 0.09 -29.82
CA SER A 121 -14.58 0.71 -30.93
C SER A 121 -15.81 -0.07 -31.40
N PHE A 122 -15.92 -1.36 -31.09
CA PHE A 122 -17.09 -2.19 -31.40
C PHE A 122 -18.20 -2.10 -30.34
N GLN A 123 -17.90 -1.59 -29.15
CA GLN A 123 -18.86 -1.51 -28.06
C GLN A 123 -19.94 -0.47 -28.36
N LYS A 124 -21.20 -0.86 -28.14
CA LYS A 124 -22.34 0.02 -28.39
C LYS A 124 -22.31 1.24 -27.45
N LEU A 125 -21.96 1.02 -26.18
CA LEU A 125 -21.87 2.05 -25.15
C LEU A 125 -20.85 3.14 -25.49
N TRP A 126 -19.68 2.75 -26.03
CA TRP A 126 -18.70 3.68 -26.56
C TRP A 126 -19.31 4.60 -27.61
N LYS A 127 -19.89 4.01 -28.66
CA LYS A 127 -20.43 4.76 -29.81
C LYS A 127 -21.60 5.66 -29.42
N SER A 128 -22.48 5.21 -28.53
CA SER A 128 -23.71 5.92 -28.21
C SER A 128 -23.55 6.98 -27.13
N THR A 129 -22.66 6.75 -26.14
CA THR A 129 -22.70 7.50 -24.88
C THR A 129 -21.33 8.04 -24.50
N PHE A 130 -20.27 7.23 -24.59
CA PHE A 130 -18.96 7.59 -24.03
C PHE A 130 -17.97 8.20 -25.03
N LYS A 131 -18.28 8.25 -26.33
CA LYS A 131 -17.38 8.77 -27.37
C LYS A 131 -16.84 10.19 -27.10
N LEU A 132 -17.64 11.04 -26.45
CA LEU A 132 -17.30 12.42 -26.11
C LEU A 132 -17.19 12.64 -24.59
N VAL A 133 -17.21 11.56 -23.80
CA VAL A 133 -17.08 11.63 -22.34
C VAL A 133 -15.61 11.48 -21.98
N HIS A 134 -15.11 12.46 -21.23
CA HIS A 134 -13.74 12.46 -20.74
C HIS A 134 -13.71 11.97 -19.29
N LEU A 135 -13.22 10.76 -19.08
CA LEU A 135 -13.05 10.15 -17.76
C LEU A 135 -11.74 10.58 -17.09
N HIS A 136 -11.42 11.87 -17.13
CA HIS A 136 -10.16 12.40 -16.59
C HIS A 136 -9.91 12.00 -15.12
N PRO A 137 -10.91 12.09 -14.21
CA PRO A 137 -10.71 11.67 -12.82
C PRO A 137 -10.30 10.20 -12.65
N VAL A 138 -10.73 9.33 -13.56
CA VAL A 138 -10.38 7.90 -13.53
C VAL A 138 -8.90 7.69 -13.88
N PHE A 139 -8.40 8.42 -14.87
CA PHE A 139 -6.98 8.38 -15.22
C PHE A 139 -6.11 9.02 -14.15
N ASP A 140 -6.57 10.11 -13.52
CA ASP A 140 -5.86 10.74 -12.41
C ASP A 140 -5.80 9.83 -11.17
N ALA A 141 -6.89 9.11 -10.88
CA ALA A 141 -6.91 8.09 -9.84
C ALA A 141 -5.95 6.94 -10.16
N LEU A 142 -5.93 6.45 -11.40
CA LEU A 142 -4.96 5.43 -11.82
C LEU A 142 -3.51 5.92 -11.64
N ALA A 143 -3.22 7.15 -12.06
CA ALA A 143 -1.91 7.75 -11.88
C ALA A 143 -1.54 7.86 -10.39
N SER A 144 -2.49 8.25 -9.54
CA SER A 144 -2.29 8.33 -8.08
C SER A 144 -2.02 6.97 -7.46
N LEU A 145 -2.69 5.91 -7.91
CA LEU A 145 -2.43 4.54 -7.45
C LEU A 145 -1.02 4.06 -7.86
N LEU A 146 -0.62 4.34 -9.09
CA LEU A 146 0.72 4.03 -9.59
C LEU A 146 1.82 4.83 -8.86
N GLU A 147 1.55 6.10 -8.55
CA GLU A 147 2.40 6.95 -7.71
C GLU A 147 2.59 6.30 -6.32
N VAL A 148 1.51 5.88 -5.68
CA VAL A 148 1.59 5.20 -4.38
C VAL A 148 2.49 3.97 -4.44
N ILE A 149 2.31 3.14 -5.47
CA ILE A 149 3.08 1.91 -5.61
C ILE A 149 4.58 2.19 -5.83
N ILE A 150 4.92 3.13 -6.73
CA ILE A 150 6.34 3.44 -7.01
C ILE A 150 7.01 4.13 -5.82
N THR A 151 6.27 4.91 -5.02
CA THR A 151 6.81 5.51 -3.80
C THR A 151 7.18 4.46 -2.75
N ILE A 152 6.41 3.36 -2.62
CA ILE A 152 6.80 2.23 -1.76
C ILE A 152 8.16 1.67 -2.18
N ASP A 153 8.33 1.38 -3.48
CA ASP A 153 9.60 0.88 -4.01
C ASP A 153 10.75 1.86 -3.74
N ALA A 154 10.52 3.16 -3.97
CA ALA A 154 11.52 4.19 -3.74
C ALA A 154 11.97 4.25 -2.27
N ILE A 155 11.04 4.17 -1.31
CA ILE A 155 11.38 4.18 0.12
C ILE A 155 12.16 2.92 0.53
N VAL A 156 11.78 1.75 0.02
CA VAL A 156 12.48 0.49 0.32
C VAL A 156 13.91 0.52 -0.25
N ILE A 157 14.09 1.07 -1.45
CA ILE A 157 15.41 1.23 -2.08
C ILE A 157 16.28 2.22 -1.32
N ASP A 158 15.71 3.34 -0.87
CA ASP A 158 16.45 4.42 -0.20
C ASP A 158 16.82 4.06 1.25
N ASN A 159 16.12 3.12 1.89
CA ASN A 159 16.42 2.67 3.25
C ASN A 159 17.20 1.34 3.28
N PRO A 160 18.56 1.36 3.28
CA PRO A 160 19.39 0.15 3.27
C PRO A 160 19.26 -0.68 4.55
N ASN A 161 18.75 -0.11 5.65
CA ASN A 161 18.58 -0.82 6.91
C ASN A 161 17.54 -1.93 6.80
N ILE A 162 16.49 -1.73 5.99
CA ILE A 162 15.43 -2.73 5.76
C ILE A 162 16.04 -3.99 5.16
N ILE A 163 16.72 -3.85 4.02
CA ILE A 163 17.32 -4.98 3.29
C ILE A 163 18.40 -5.66 4.14
N THR A 164 19.25 -4.88 4.80
CA THR A 164 20.32 -5.41 5.67
C THR A 164 19.75 -6.23 6.83
N SER A 165 18.74 -5.70 7.52
CA SER A 165 18.07 -6.39 8.63
C SER A 165 17.33 -7.64 8.15
N TRP A 166 16.73 -7.56 6.96
CA TRP A 166 16.01 -8.67 6.33
C TRP A 166 16.94 -9.83 5.99
N ASP A 167 18.11 -9.55 5.41
CA ASP A 167 19.11 -10.57 5.11
C ASP A 167 19.67 -11.23 6.38
N LYS A 168 19.91 -10.44 7.45
CA LYS A 168 20.29 -10.99 8.76
C LYS A 168 19.19 -11.91 9.32
N TYR A 169 17.92 -11.49 9.22
CA TYR A 169 16.79 -12.29 9.66
C TYR A 169 16.64 -13.60 8.87
N LYS A 170 16.77 -13.56 7.55
CA LYS A 170 16.78 -14.76 6.69
C LYS A 170 17.89 -15.73 7.09
N ARG A 171 19.11 -15.24 7.36
CA ARG A 171 20.23 -16.06 7.85
C ARG A 171 19.93 -16.67 9.22
N MET A 172 19.36 -15.90 10.14
CA MET A 172 18.93 -16.40 11.45
C MET A 172 17.94 -17.57 11.31
N MET A 173 16.96 -17.44 10.41
CA MET A 173 15.96 -18.48 10.15
C MET A 173 16.55 -19.80 9.62
N GLN A 174 17.70 -19.77 8.93
CA GLN A 174 18.39 -20.99 8.51
C GLN A 174 18.87 -21.83 9.71
N TYR A 175 19.27 -21.19 10.81
CA TYR A 175 19.63 -21.90 12.05
C TYR A 175 18.41 -22.48 12.77
N VAL A 176 17.27 -21.78 12.72
CA VAL A 176 16.00 -22.31 13.26
C VAL A 176 15.54 -23.53 12.46
N ARG A 177 15.74 -23.52 11.14
CA ARG A 177 15.42 -24.63 10.24
C ARG A 177 16.29 -25.86 10.49
N SER A 178 17.58 -25.68 10.82
CA SER A 178 18.49 -26.81 11.03
C SER A 178 18.22 -27.57 12.33
N ASP A 179 17.69 -26.90 13.37
CA ASP A 179 17.33 -27.53 14.64
C ASP A 179 16.02 -26.96 15.26
N PRO A 180 14.84 -27.24 14.67
CA PRO A 180 13.56 -26.72 15.18
C PRO A 180 13.19 -27.12 16.62
N PRO A 181 13.49 -28.35 17.10
CA PRO A 181 13.21 -28.75 18.48
C PRO A 181 13.89 -27.86 19.52
N ARG A 182 15.09 -27.34 19.24
CA ARG A 182 15.82 -26.42 20.12
C ARG A 182 15.06 -25.12 20.41
N TYR A 183 14.15 -24.72 19.52
CA TYR A 183 13.34 -23.51 19.64
C TYR A 183 11.88 -23.80 20.00
N ASN A 184 11.54 -25.04 20.38
CA ASN A 184 10.17 -25.49 20.65
C ASN A 184 9.20 -25.28 19.47
N VAL A 185 9.69 -25.41 18.23
CA VAL A 185 8.87 -25.26 17.00
C VAL A 185 8.88 -26.56 16.19
N THR A 186 7.73 -26.89 15.61
CA THR A 186 7.57 -28.02 14.69
C THR A 186 8.09 -27.68 13.28
N VAL A 187 8.65 -28.66 12.57
CA VAL A 187 9.16 -28.50 11.20
C VAL A 187 8.11 -27.93 10.26
N GLU A 188 6.84 -28.32 10.41
CA GLU A 188 5.72 -27.87 9.59
C GLU A 188 5.47 -26.36 9.72
N LYS A 189 5.48 -25.84 10.96
CA LYS A 189 5.31 -24.40 11.24
C LYS A 189 6.49 -23.59 10.70
N VAL A 190 7.72 -24.09 10.81
CA VAL A 190 8.89 -23.44 10.22
C VAL A 190 8.74 -23.34 8.70
N LYS A 191 8.31 -24.42 8.03
CA LYS A 191 8.06 -24.40 6.58
C LYS A 191 6.96 -23.43 6.17
N GLN A 192 5.87 -23.34 6.92
CA GLN A 192 4.79 -22.37 6.65
C GLN A 192 5.31 -20.93 6.77
N PHE A 193 6.10 -20.67 7.80
CA PHE A 193 6.69 -19.35 8.02
C PHE A 193 7.75 -19.00 6.97
N GLU A 194 8.58 -19.94 6.52
CA GLU A 194 9.51 -19.71 5.40
C GLU A 194 8.77 -19.30 4.11
N ARG A 195 7.60 -19.88 3.82
CA ARG A 195 6.78 -19.46 2.67
C ARG A 195 6.31 -18.02 2.80
N LEU A 196 5.93 -17.61 4.01
CA LEU A 196 5.58 -16.21 4.30
C LEU A 196 6.76 -15.29 4.02
N LEU A 197 7.96 -15.64 4.51
CA LEU A 197 9.16 -14.83 4.27
C LEU A 197 9.51 -14.74 2.78
N VAL A 198 9.41 -15.85 2.04
CA VAL A 198 9.62 -15.81 0.58
C VAL A 198 8.59 -14.92 -0.11
N SER A 199 7.33 -14.98 0.31
CA SER A 199 6.28 -14.09 -0.22
C SER A 199 6.61 -12.62 0.04
N LEU A 200 6.98 -12.25 1.28
CA LEU A 200 7.34 -10.89 1.63
C LEU A 200 8.59 -10.40 0.89
N ASP A 201 9.58 -11.29 0.71
CA ASP A 201 10.80 -11.01 -0.03
C ASP A 201 10.48 -10.66 -1.49
N GLN A 202 9.61 -11.44 -2.13
CA GLN A 202 9.19 -11.23 -3.52
C GLN A 202 8.30 -10.00 -3.68
N THR A 203 7.37 -9.76 -2.75
CA THR A 203 6.42 -8.66 -2.88
C THR A 203 7.06 -7.30 -2.58
N ILE A 204 7.74 -7.14 -1.45
CA ILE A 204 8.18 -5.81 -0.95
C ILE A 204 9.69 -5.66 -0.98
N MET A 205 10.43 -6.65 -0.47
CA MET A 205 11.87 -6.49 -0.23
C MET A 205 12.69 -6.46 -1.53
N SER A 206 12.13 -6.99 -2.62
CA SER A 206 12.66 -6.87 -3.98
C SER A 206 12.59 -5.44 -4.53
N ALA A 207 11.76 -4.57 -3.94
CA ALA A 207 11.41 -3.24 -4.45
C ALA A 207 10.98 -3.27 -5.93
N GLN A 208 10.19 -4.28 -6.28
CA GLN A 208 9.63 -4.48 -7.61
C GLN A 208 8.09 -4.45 -7.59
N VAL A 209 7.50 -3.73 -6.62
CA VAL A 209 6.05 -3.64 -6.48
C VAL A 209 5.44 -2.99 -7.73
N PHE A 210 6.03 -1.90 -8.20
CA PHE A 210 5.59 -1.18 -9.39
C PHE A 210 5.74 -2.01 -10.66
N GLN A 211 6.90 -2.64 -10.84
CA GLN A 211 7.13 -3.52 -11.99
C GLN A 211 6.11 -4.66 -12.01
N SER A 212 5.90 -5.31 -10.87
CA SER A 212 4.91 -6.38 -10.73
C SER A 212 3.51 -5.89 -11.05
N CYS A 213 3.17 -4.65 -10.70
CA CYS A 213 1.86 -4.05 -10.98
C CYS A 213 1.64 -3.79 -12.48
N ILE A 214 2.64 -3.33 -13.22
CA ILE A 214 2.50 -3.03 -14.66
C ILE A 214 2.66 -4.26 -15.56
N GLU A 215 3.30 -5.31 -15.06
CA GLU A 215 3.48 -6.60 -15.76
C GLU A 215 2.39 -7.61 -15.43
N GLN A 216 1.34 -7.19 -14.70
CA GLN A 216 0.19 -8.06 -14.41
C GLN A 216 -0.45 -8.56 -15.70
N ASP A 217 -1.06 -9.75 -15.61
CA ASP A 217 -1.88 -10.26 -16.68
C ASP A 217 -3.20 -9.46 -16.73
N PHE A 218 -3.35 -8.67 -17.80
CA PHE A 218 -4.52 -7.85 -18.05
C PHE A 218 -5.46 -8.48 -19.09
N GLU A 219 -5.18 -9.69 -19.58
CA GLU A 219 -6.06 -10.44 -20.50
C GLU A 219 -7.31 -11.01 -19.84
#